data_AF-A0A4R2P495-F1
#
_entry.id   AF-A0A4R2P495-F1
#
_cell.length_a   1.000
_cell.length_b   1.000
_cell.length_c   1.000
_cell.angle_alpha   90.00
_cell.angle_beta   90.00
_cell.angle_gamma   90.00
#
_symmetry.space_group_name_H-M   'P 1'
#
loop_
_entity.id
_entity.type
_entity.pdbx_description
1 polymer ?
#
loop_
_entity_poly.entity_id
_entity_poly.type
_entity_poly.pdbx_seq_one_letter_code
_entity_poly.pdbx_strand_id
1 'polypeptide(L)'
;MGFVSIHFERDVSLPKYRDVLLENALRDLTADSNVLAVYQSGSLAKGNFDHYSDIDLHIIVTPEKKEAFINDKRNRATKWGEVLFYEGTDHSQLSLLIMIVLLKWIPGIKRLKRLSRRSG
;
A
#
# COMPACT_ATOMS: atom_id res chain seq x y z
N MET A 1 19.79 9.53 27.04
CA MET A 1 19.06 8.24 27.10
C MET A 1 18.00 8.27 26.02
N GLY A 2 18.12 7.40 25.01
CA GLY A 2 17.27 7.44 23.81
C GLY A 2 15.90 6.82 24.07
N PHE A 3 14.86 7.42 23.49
CA PHE A 3 13.50 6.86 23.50
C PHE A 3 13.51 5.55 22.70
N VAL A 4 13.31 4.42 23.36
CA VAL A 4 13.04 3.15 22.69
C VAL A 4 11.53 3.06 22.49
N SER A 5 11.09 3.04 21.24
CA SER A 5 9.68 2.84 20.89
C SER A 5 9.21 1.49 21.45
N ILE A 6 8.04 1.47 22.11
CA ILE A 6 7.36 0.23 22.52
C ILE A 6 6.98 -0.66 21.33
N HIS A 7 7.13 -0.16 20.10
CA HIS A 7 6.85 -0.85 18.85
C HIS A 7 8.13 -1.33 18.14
N PHE A 8 9.29 -1.33 18.81
CA PHE A 8 10.56 -1.70 18.19
C PHE A 8 10.53 -3.04 17.45
N GLU A 9 9.99 -4.09 18.06
CA GLU A 9 9.88 -5.42 17.42
C GLU A 9 9.01 -5.39 16.16
N ARG A 10 7.89 -4.66 16.20
CA ARG A 10 7.04 -4.42 15.03
C ARG A 10 7.82 -3.68 13.95
N ASP A 11 8.51 -2.62 14.31
CA ASP A 11 9.21 -1.72 13.39
C ASP A 11 10.33 -2.47 12.66
N VAL A 12 11.05 -3.36 13.34
CA VAL A 12 12.06 -4.25 12.75
C VAL A 12 11.45 -5.26 11.77
N SER A 13 10.17 -5.63 11.94
CA SER A 13 9.50 -6.58 11.05
C SER A 13 8.89 -5.94 9.79
N LEU A 14 8.69 -4.62 9.76
CA LEU A 14 8.02 -3.92 8.66
C LEU A 14 8.67 -4.15 7.29
N PRO A 15 10.01 -4.14 7.14
CA PRO A 15 10.64 -4.41 5.84
C PRO A 15 10.27 -5.79 5.29
N LYS A 16 10.17 -6.81 6.15
CA LYS A 16 9.80 -8.17 5.71
C LYS A 16 8.39 -8.21 5.13
N TYR A 17 7.44 -7.53 5.78
CA TYR A 17 6.07 -7.44 5.27
C TYR A 17 6.02 -6.64 3.97
N ARG A 18 6.80 -5.56 3.86
CA ARG A 18 6.92 -4.78 2.62
C ARG A 18 7.42 -5.65 1.46
N ASP A 19 8.44 -6.48 1.69
CA ASP A 19 8.99 -7.36 0.66
C ASP A 19 7.96 -8.40 0.19
N VAL A 20 7.19 -8.99 1.11
CA VAL A 20 6.10 -9.93 0.78
C VAL A 20 4.99 -9.25 -0.03
N LEU A 21 4.59 -8.04 0.37
CA LEU A 21 3.57 -7.27 -0.35
C LEU A 21 4.02 -6.94 -1.78
N LEU A 22 5.28 -6.52 -1.93
CA LEU A 22 5.88 -6.22 -3.23
C LEU A 22 5.95 -7.48 -4.11
N GLU A 23 6.36 -8.62 -3.55
CA GLU A 23 6.42 -9.89 -4.29
C GLU A 23 5.03 -10.32 -4.77
N ASN A 24 4.00 -10.25 -3.90
CA ASN A 24 2.65 -10.61 -4.28
C ASN A 24 2.07 -9.65 -5.34
N ALA A 25 2.34 -8.35 -5.22
CA ALA A 25 1.96 -7.36 -6.22
C ALA A 25 2.62 -7.66 -7.57
N LEU A 26 3.92 -7.93 -7.59
CA LEU A 26 4.62 -8.28 -8.82
C LEU A 26 4.09 -9.57 -9.44
N ARG A 27 3.78 -10.60 -8.63
CA ARG A 27 3.20 -11.86 -9.12
C ARG A 27 1.82 -11.66 -9.76
N ASP A 28 0.93 -10.89 -9.12
CA ASP A 28 -0.40 -10.59 -9.70
C ASP A 28 -0.29 -9.75 -10.97
N LEU A 29 0.58 -8.73 -10.99
CA LEU A 29 0.71 -7.81 -12.11
C LEU A 29 1.43 -8.44 -13.32
N THR A 30 2.46 -9.25 -13.10
CA THR A 30 3.19 -9.93 -14.19
C THR A 30 2.42 -11.11 -14.77
N ALA A 31 1.45 -11.67 -14.04
CA ALA A 31 0.55 -12.69 -14.56
C ALA A 31 -0.54 -12.13 -15.49
N ASP A 32 -0.83 -10.83 -15.43
CA ASP A 32 -1.83 -10.19 -16.28
C ASP A 32 -1.21 -9.73 -17.62
N SER A 33 -1.58 -10.41 -18.71
CA SER A 33 -1.12 -10.09 -20.07
C SER A 33 -1.42 -8.65 -20.53
N ASN A 34 -2.33 -7.94 -19.86
CA ASN A 34 -2.65 -6.55 -20.19
C ASN A 34 -1.71 -5.55 -19.49
N VAL A 35 -0.85 -6.02 -18.57
CA VAL A 35 0.22 -5.24 -17.96
C VAL A 35 1.45 -5.31 -18.85
N LEU A 36 1.84 -4.18 -19.40
CA LEU A 36 2.98 -4.05 -20.30
C LEU A 36 4.30 -3.85 -19.55
N ALA A 37 4.24 -3.13 -18.41
CA ALA A 37 5.39 -2.92 -17.56
C ALA A 37 4.97 -2.51 -16.14
N VAL A 38 5.85 -2.78 -15.18
CA VAL A 38 5.75 -2.30 -13.80
C VAL A 38 7.09 -1.70 -13.42
N TYR A 39 7.09 -0.51 -12.83
CA TYR A 39 8.30 0.09 -12.27
C TYR A 39 8.03 0.69 -10.90
N GLN A 40 9.04 0.61 -10.02
CA GLN A 40 9.03 1.25 -8.71
C GLN A 40 9.41 2.72 -8.83
N SER A 41 8.84 3.54 -7.96
CA SER A 41 9.23 4.94 -7.76
C SER A 41 9.53 5.17 -6.28
N GLY A 42 9.63 6.44 -5.87
CA GLY A 42 9.75 6.80 -4.46
C GLY A 42 11.11 6.47 -3.84
N SER A 43 11.12 6.32 -2.52
CA SER A 43 12.35 6.08 -1.73
C SER A 43 12.97 4.71 -2.01
N LEU A 44 12.15 3.68 -2.29
CA LEU A 44 12.62 2.34 -2.66
C LEU A 44 13.41 2.39 -3.96
N ALA A 45 12.88 3.03 -5.01
CA ALA A 45 13.58 3.16 -6.28
C ALA A 45 14.86 3.99 -6.18
N LYS A 46 14.93 4.96 -5.26
CA LYS A 46 16.10 5.81 -5.03
C LYS A 46 17.15 5.17 -4.10
N GLY A 47 16.83 4.03 -3.47
CA GLY A 47 17.71 3.39 -2.50
C GLY A 47 17.86 4.15 -1.17
N ASN A 48 17.02 5.15 -0.90
CA ASN A 48 17.02 5.93 0.34
C ASN A 48 15.75 5.67 1.15
N PHE A 49 15.48 4.39 1.42
CA PHE A 49 14.31 3.94 2.16
C PHE A 49 14.70 3.48 3.56
N ASP A 50 13.75 3.58 4.49
CA ASP A 50 13.86 3.10 5.87
C ASP A 50 12.81 2.02 6.15
N HIS A 51 12.63 1.67 7.43
CA HIS A 51 11.63 0.68 7.85
C HIS A 51 10.18 1.14 7.66
N TYR A 52 9.95 2.44 7.48
CA TYR A 52 8.61 3.03 7.40
C TYR A 52 8.24 3.45 5.97
N SER A 53 9.15 3.29 5.02
CA SER A 53 8.95 3.70 3.63
C SER A 53 7.89 2.85 2.92
N ASP A 54 6.96 3.55 2.26
CA ASP A 54 5.86 2.98 1.47
C ASP A 54 6.33 2.33 0.16
N ILE A 55 5.44 1.61 -0.52
CA ILE A 55 5.69 1.04 -1.85
C ILE A 55 4.99 1.90 -2.90
N ASP A 56 5.78 2.52 -3.77
CA ASP A 56 5.26 3.28 -4.93
C ASP A 56 5.41 2.45 -6.21
N LEU A 57 4.28 2.07 -6.83
CA LEU A 57 4.25 1.33 -8.09
C LEU A 57 3.59 2.13 -9.20
N HIS A 58 4.24 2.14 -10.36
CA HIS A 58 3.64 2.55 -11.62
C HIS A 58 3.40 1.34 -12.50
N ILE A 59 2.19 1.25 -13.03
CA ILE A 59 1.73 0.13 -13.83
C ILE A 59 1.33 0.67 -15.19
N ILE A 60 2.01 0.17 -16.22
CA ILE A 60 1.70 0.48 -17.62
C ILE A 60 0.81 -0.65 -18.12
N VAL A 61 -0.38 -0.30 -18.62
CA VAL A 61 -1.35 -1.25 -19.16
C VAL A 61 -1.74 -0.88 -20.58
N THR A 62 -2.33 -1.82 -21.30
CA THR A 62 -2.91 -1.52 -22.61
C THR A 62 -4.02 -0.46 -22.50
N PRO A 63 -4.16 0.44 -23.49
CA PRO A 63 -5.15 1.52 -23.44
C PRO A 63 -6.58 1.03 -23.18
N GLU A 64 -6.93 -0.12 -23.75
CA GLU A 64 -8.28 -0.72 -23.68
C GLU A 64 -8.62 -1.20 -22.26
N LYS A 65 -7.62 -1.48 -21.42
CA LYS A 65 -7.79 -1.98 -20.06
C LYS A 65 -7.57 -0.94 -18.98
N LYS A 66 -7.16 0.27 -19.34
CA LYS A 66 -6.88 1.36 -18.38
C LYS A 66 -8.04 1.60 -17.42
N GLU A 67 -9.26 1.79 -17.93
CA GLU A 67 -10.42 2.07 -17.08
C GLU A 67 -10.78 0.89 -16.18
N ALA A 68 -10.74 -0.33 -16.71
CA ALA A 68 -10.97 -1.54 -15.94
C ALA A 68 -9.96 -1.67 -14.79
N PHE A 69 -8.69 -1.34 -15.03
CA PHE A 69 -7.65 -1.33 -14.00
C PHE A 69 -7.89 -0.29 -12.91
N ILE A 70 -8.33 0.92 -13.28
CA ILE A 70 -8.65 1.99 -12.32
C ILE A 70 -9.84 1.58 -11.45
N ASN A 71 -10.87 0.97 -12.04
CA ASN A 71 -12.08 0.55 -11.34
C ASN A 71 -11.83 -0.64 -10.41
N ASP A 72 -10.96 -1.59 -10.81
CA ASP A 72 -10.68 -2.80 -10.05
C ASP A 72 -9.50 -2.66 -9.06
N LYS A 73 -8.81 -1.50 -9.05
CA LYS A 73 -7.58 -1.31 -8.26
C LYS A 73 -7.71 -1.69 -6.78
N ARG A 74 -8.86 -1.40 -6.17
CA ARG A 74 -9.14 -1.74 -4.77
C ARG A 74 -9.22 -3.24 -4.56
N ASN A 75 -10.00 -3.94 -5.38
CA ASN A 75 -10.14 -5.40 -5.31
C ASN A 75 -8.78 -6.07 -5.57
N ARG A 76 -8.05 -5.58 -6.57
CA ARG A 76 -6.73 -6.10 -6.91
C ARG A 76 -5.74 -5.99 -5.76
N ALA A 77 -5.72 -4.86 -5.04
CA ALA A 77 -4.85 -4.67 -3.88
C ALA A 77 -5.10 -5.71 -2.75
N THR A 78 -6.32 -6.23 -2.61
CA THR A 78 -6.63 -7.28 -1.61
C THR A 78 -5.92 -8.61 -1.88
N LYS A 79 -5.43 -8.83 -3.10
CA LYS A 79 -4.63 -10.02 -3.46
C LYS A 79 -3.19 -9.92 -2.97
N TRP A 80 -2.71 -8.73 -2.65
CA TRP A 80 -1.30 -8.51 -2.31
C TRP A 80 -1.08 -8.64 -0.80
N GLY A 81 -2.09 -8.31 0.00
CA GLY A 81 -2.13 -8.47 1.44
C GLY A 81 -3.40 -7.91 2.06
N GLU A 82 -3.43 -7.84 3.39
CA GLU A 82 -4.56 -7.26 4.14
C GLU A 82 -4.59 -5.73 3.99
N VAL A 83 -5.67 -5.20 3.42
CA VAL A 83 -5.86 -3.76 3.24
C VAL A 83 -6.66 -3.19 4.40
N LEU A 84 -6.09 -2.25 5.16
CA LEU A 84 -6.77 -1.62 6.30
C LEU A 84 -7.57 -0.36 5.93
N PHE A 85 -7.15 0.39 4.90
CA PHE A 85 -7.90 1.52 4.34
C PHE A 85 -7.51 1.80 2.89
N TYR A 86 -8.37 2.56 2.19
CA TYR A 86 -8.07 3.14 0.87
C TYR A 86 -8.07 4.66 0.98
N GLU A 87 -7.02 5.31 0.49
CA GLU A 87 -6.90 6.77 0.43
C GLU A 87 -7.13 7.28 -1.00
N GLY A 88 -7.68 8.49 -1.14
CA GLY A 88 -7.99 9.13 -2.42
C GLY A 88 -9.38 8.86 -2.99
N THR A 89 -9.78 9.67 -3.97
CA THR A 89 -11.06 9.54 -4.70
C THR A 89 -10.92 8.63 -5.92
N ASP A 90 -12.01 7.97 -6.32
CA ASP A 90 -12.04 6.94 -7.37
C ASP A 90 -11.55 7.42 -8.76
N HIS A 91 -11.43 8.75 -8.96
CA HIS A 91 -11.15 9.37 -10.25
C HIS A 91 -9.80 10.11 -10.36
N SER A 92 -8.94 10.07 -9.34
CA SER A 92 -7.64 10.76 -9.42
C SER A 92 -6.56 9.88 -10.03
N GLN A 93 -5.79 10.50 -10.94
CA GLN A 93 -4.89 9.94 -11.95
C GLN A 93 -3.84 8.95 -11.44
N LEU A 94 -3.62 7.88 -12.25
CA LEU A 94 -2.37 7.18 -12.66
C LEU A 94 -1.16 7.04 -11.71
N SER A 95 -1.32 7.38 -10.45
CA SER A 95 -0.43 7.02 -9.37
C SER A 95 -1.19 5.98 -8.57
N LEU A 96 -0.81 4.71 -8.70
CA LEU A 96 -1.20 3.72 -7.71
C LEU A 96 -0.31 3.98 -6.50
N LEU A 97 -0.63 5.04 -5.76
CA LEU A 97 -0.18 5.18 -4.39
C LEU A 97 -0.95 4.14 -3.59
N ILE A 98 -0.45 2.92 -3.60
CA ILE A 98 -0.95 1.88 -2.72
C ILE A 98 -0.25 2.12 -1.39
N MET A 99 -0.81 3.06 -0.62
CA MET A 99 -0.54 3.14 0.81
C MET A 99 -1.06 1.86 1.45
N ILE A 100 -0.21 0.84 1.55
CA ILE A 100 -0.47 -0.27 2.46
C ILE A 100 -0.17 0.25 3.85
N VAL A 101 -1.28 0.49 4.53
CA VAL A 101 -1.39 0.83 5.92
C VAL A 101 -0.63 -0.17 6.79
N LEU A 102 0.60 0.17 7.17
CA LEU A 102 1.28 -0.47 8.30
C LEU A 102 0.98 0.29 9.61
N LEU A 103 -0.31 0.54 9.85
CA LEU A 103 -0.80 1.22 11.06
C LEU A 103 -2.13 0.63 11.52
N LYS A 104 -2.05 -0.57 12.11
CA LYS A 104 -2.68 -1.01 13.37
C LYS A 104 -2.92 -2.52 13.34
N TRP A 105 -1.87 -3.29 13.59
CA TRP A 105 -2.05 -4.62 14.19
C TRP A 105 -1.59 -4.53 15.65
N ILE A 106 -2.55 -4.33 16.55
CA ILE A 106 -2.39 -4.58 17.98
C ILE A 106 -3.53 -5.51 18.38
N PRO A 107 -3.27 -6.79 18.67
CA PRO A 107 -4.19 -7.60 19.43
C PRO A 107 -4.25 -7.00 20.86
N GLY A 108 -5.25 -6.17 21.14
CA GLY A 108 -5.42 -5.60 22.49
C GLY A 108 -6.05 -4.21 22.59
N ILE A 109 -6.10 -3.41 21.53
CA ILE A 109 -6.78 -2.11 21.57
C ILE A 109 -8.22 -2.27 21.09
N LYS A 110 -9.11 -2.60 22.02
CA LYS A 110 -10.53 -2.33 21.85
C LYS A 110 -10.70 -0.81 21.70
N ARG A 111 -11.24 -0.39 20.55
CA ARG A 111 -12.11 0.79 20.43
C ARG A 111 -11.41 2.16 20.57
N LEU A 112 -11.05 2.76 19.44
CA LEU A 112 -11.13 4.22 19.31
C LEU A 112 -12.32 4.57 18.41
N LYS A 113 -13.35 5.07 19.10
CA LYS A 113 -14.63 5.51 18.58
C LYS A 113 -14.44 6.62 17.54
N ARG A 114 -15.23 6.49 16.48
CA ARG A 114 -15.94 7.59 15.79
C ARG A 114 -16.29 8.73 16.77
N LEU A 115 -15.61 9.87 16.65
CA LEU A 115 -15.90 11.21 17.19
C LEU A 115 -15.16 12.15 16.21
N SER A 116 -15.71 13.15 15.53
CA SER A 116 -16.95 13.90 15.73
C SER A 116 -17.43 14.41 14.35
N ARG A 117 -18.72 14.20 14.07
CA ARG A 117 -19.50 14.95 13.07
C ARG A 117 -20.71 15.46 13.84
N ARG A 118 -20.98 16.78 13.74
CA ARG A 118 -21.85 17.68 14.54
C ARG A 118 -21.06 18.46 15.60
N SER A 119 -21.15 19.79 15.71
CA SER A 119 -22.16 20.75 15.26
C SER A 119 -21.61 22.18 15.34
N GLY A 120 -22.09 23.05 14.45
CA GLY A 120 -21.84 24.49 14.36
C GLY A 120 -22.37 24.97 13.03
#